data_AF-A0A7L6N551-F1
#
_entry.id   AF-A0A7L6N551-F1
#
_cell.length_a   1.000
_cell.length_b   1.000
_cell.length_c   1.000
_cell.angle_alpha   90.00
_cell.angle_beta   90.00
_cell.angle_gamma   90.00
#
_symmetry.space_group_name_H-M   'P 1'
#
loop_
_entity.id
_entity.type
_entity.pdbx_description
1 polymer ?
#
loop_
_entity_poly.entity_id
_entity_poly.type
_entity_poly.pdbx_seq_one_letter_code
_entity_poly.pdbx_strand_id
1 'polypeptide(L)'
;MEKKILVEVSARHCHLSKEHLDILFGQGYELTVKKELSQPGQFAANEKIKVIGPKRELANVSILGPTRKESQVEISLTDARSIGIDAPIRESGDIKDSAGCTIVGPKGQVELKEGVIVAKRHIHITPEDAMNYGLKDKEVVSVKIDTDQRSTILGDVVIRVRNDFSSAMHIDTDEGNAAGVSGVQYGIIL
;
A
#
# COMPACT_ATOMS: atom_id res chain seq x y z
N MET A 1 12.54 -8.39 -25.24
CA MET A 1 11.68 -7.21 -25.00
C MET A 1 12.08 -6.64 -23.65
N GLU A 2 12.17 -5.32 -23.51
CA GLU A 2 12.50 -4.72 -22.21
C GLU A 2 11.30 -4.88 -21.26
N LYS A 3 11.50 -5.45 -20.06
CA LYS A 3 10.44 -5.76 -19.10
C LYS A 3 10.00 -4.48 -18.36
N LYS A 4 9.37 -3.57 -19.08
CA LYS A 4 8.97 -2.26 -18.58
C LYS A 4 7.72 -2.36 -17.70
N ILE A 5 7.74 -1.68 -16.57
CA ILE A 5 6.63 -1.65 -15.59
C ILE A 5 6.39 -0.23 -15.08
N LEU A 6 5.13 0.17 -14.91
CA LEU A 6 4.77 1.43 -14.27
C LEU A 6 5.18 1.39 -12.79
N VAL A 7 5.74 2.47 -12.26
CA VAL A 7 6.08 2.59 -10.83
C VAL A 7 5.15 3.58 -10.16
N GLU A 8 4.43 3.12 -9.13
CA GLU A 8 3.48 3.90 -8.38
C GLU A 8 3.90 4.02 -6.91
N VAL A 9 3.89 5.25 -6.41
CA VAL A 9 4.21 5.56 -5.02
C VAL A 9 2.93 5.55 -4.19
N SER A 10 2.89 4.68 -3.20
CA SER A 10 1.79 4.53 -2.25
C SER A 10 2.06 5.36 -1.00
N ALA A 11 1.24 6.39 -0.81
CA ALA A 11 1.21 7.12 0.46
C ALA A 11 0.55 6.29 1.57
N ARG A 12 0.78 6.68 2.83
CA ARG A 12 0.11 6.06 3.99
C ARG A 12 -1.40 5.95 3.79
N HIS A 13 -1.95 4.78 4.07
CA HIS A 13 -3.37 4.52 3.89
C HIS A 13 -3.85 3.36 4.76
N CYS A 14 -5.17 3.16 4.75
CA CYS A 14 -5.82 2.11 5.47
C CYS A 14 -6.89 1.43 4.61
N HIS A 15 -6.98 0.11 4.73
CA HIS A 15 -8.13 -0.67 4.32
C HIS A 15 -8.98 -0.97 5.55
N LEU A 16 -10.31 -0.87 5.43
CA LEU A 16 -11.23 -1.09 6.55
C LEU A 16 -12.10 -2.32 6.33
N SER A 17 -12.36 -3.06 7.42
CA SER A 17 -13.48 -3.99 7.46
C SER A 17 -14.81 -3.23 7.49
N LYS A 18 -15.90 -3.91 7.10
CA LYS A 18 -17.24 -3.31 7.17
C LYS A 18 -17.63 -2.95 8.61
N GLU A 19 -17.30 -3.81 9.57
CA GLU A 19 -17.53 -3.56 11.00
C GLU A 19 -16.80 -2.30 11.47
N HIS A 20 -15.51 -2.16 11.15
CA HIS A 20 -14.75 -0.99 11.56
C HIS A 20 -15.21 0.28 10.84
N LEU A 21 -15.62 0.18 9.57
CA LEU A 21 -16.23 1.30 8.86
C LEU A 21 -17.48 1.79 9.60
N ASP A 22 -18.35 0.87 10.00
CA ASP A 22 -19.59 1.18 10.72
C ASP A 22 -19.30 1.82 12.09
N ILE A 23 -18.28 1.36 12.83
CA ILE A 23 -17.87 1.98 14.10
C ILE A 23 -17.32 3.40 13.88
N LEU A 24 -16.47 3.58 12.87
CA LEU A 24 -15.74 4.83 12.65
C LEU A 24 -16.62 5.91 12.01
N PHE A 25 -17.59 5.54 11.17
CA PHE A 25 -18.40 6.47 10.36
C PHE A 25 -19.91 6.36 10.58
N GLY A 26 -20.40 5.31 11.26
CA GLY A 26 -21.81 5.06 11.57
C GLY A 26 -22.36 3.81 10.88
N GLN A 27 -23.35 3.17 11.52
CA GLN A 27 -23.94 1.92 11.04
C GLN A 27 -24.45 2.04 9.60
N GLY A 28 -24.02 1.11 8.73
CA GLY A 28 -24.47 1.07 7.34
C GLY A 28 -23.76 2.08 6.41
N TYR A 29 -22.72 2.78 6.88
CA TYR A 29 -22.02 3.77 6.06
C TYR A 29 -21.30 3.13 4.86
N GLU A 30 -21.27 3.84 3.73
CA GLU A 30 -20.56 3.45 2.51
C GLU A 30 -19.50 4.49 2.16
N LEU A 31 -18.29 4.03 1.82
CA LEU A 31 -17.21 4.91 1.39
C LEU A 31 -17.57 5.63 0.10
N THR A 32 -17.21 6.90 -0.01
CA THR A 32 -17.44 7.68 -1.22
C THR A 32 -16.19 7.72 -2.08
N VAL A 33 -16.35 7.44 -3.37
CA VAL A 33 -15.23 7.43 -4.32
C VAL A 33 -14.69 8.85 -4.51
N LYS A 34 -13.40 9.03 -4.25
CA LYS A 34 -12.67 10.26 -4.63
C LYS A 34 -11.95 10.09 -5.96
N LYS A 35 -11.25 8.97 -6.12
CA LYS A 35 -10.43 8.67 -7.29
C LYS A 35 -10.22 7.16 -7.45
N GLU A 36 -10.48 6.64 -8.63
CA GLU A 36 -10.12 5.26 -9.01
C GLU A 36 -8.59 5.09 -9.05
N LEU A 37 -8.13 3.93 -8.59
CA LEU A 37 -6.72 3.55 -8.62
C LEU A 37 -6.40 2.69 -9.86
N SER A 38 -5.11 2.43 -10.08
CA SER A 38 -4.63 1.59 -11.19
C SER A 38 -5.15 0.16 -11.12
N GLN A 39 -5.31 -0.37 -9.90
CA GLN A 39 -5.83 -1.71 -9.67
C GLN A 39 -7.35 -1.74 -9.85
N PRO A 40 -7.90 -2.64 -10.70
CA PRO A 40 -9.31 -2.66 -11.04
C PRO A 40 -10.23 -2.72 -9.82
N GLY A 41 -11.19 -1.80 -9.75
CA GLY A 41 -12.18 -1.71 -8.67
C GLY A 41 -11.63 -1.23 -7.32
N GLN A 42 -10.35 -0.84 -7.22
CA GLN A 42 -9.81 -0.18 -6.03
C GLN A 42 -9.91 1.34 -6.19
N PHE A 43 -10.25 2.04 -5.11
CA PHE A 43 -10.37 3.49 -5.12
C PHE A 43 -9.84 4.15 -3.85
N ALA A 44 -9.33 5.37 -3.97
CA ALA A 44 -9.15 6.25 -2.82
C ALA A 44 -10.50 6.88 -2.45
N ALA A 45 -10.85 6.83 -1.17
CA ALA A 45 -12.08 7.39 -0.65
C ALA A 45 -11.92 8.88 -0.26
N ASN A 46 -13.04 9.63 -0.20
CA ASN A 46 -13.01 11.00 0.32
C ASN A 46 -12.75 11.01 1.83
N GLU A 47 -13.18 9.96 2.52
CA GLU A 47 -13.04 9.80 3.94
C GLU A 47 -11.57 9.66 4.34
N LYS A 48 -11.26 10.25 5.49
CA LYS A 48 -9.95 10.19 6.14
C LYS A 48 -10.13 9.79 7.60
N ILE A 49 -9.10 9.15 8.14
CA ILE A 49 -9.01 8.76 9.54
C ILE A 49 -7.72 9.29 10.16
N LYS A 50 -7.64 9.21 11.48
CA LYS A 50 -6.38 9.32 12.21
C LYS A 50 -5.88 7.95 12.59
N VAL A 51 -4.57 7.76 12.54
CA VAL A 51 -3.89 6.57 13.08
C VAL A 51 -3.01 7.02 14.23
N ILE A 52 -3.30 6.54 15.43
CA ILE A 52 -2.61 6.93 16.67
C ILE A 52 -1.67 5.78 17.07
N GLY A 53 -0.39 6.11 17.17
CA GLY A 53 0.62 5.26 17.79
C GLY A 53 1.04 5.79 19.17
N PRO A 54 1.95 5.09 19.88
CA PRO A 54 2.38 5.44 21.22
C PRO A 54 2.99 6.84 21.38
N LYS A 55 3.61 7.39 20.33
CA LYS A 55 4.29 8.69 20.39
C LYS A 55 3.44 9.84 19.86
N ARG A 56 2.79 9.63 18.71
CA ARG A 56 2.13 10.68 17.92
C ARG A 56 0.98 10.08 17.10
N GLU A 57 0.21 10.96 16.46
CA GLU A 57 -0.79 10.58 15.46
C GLU A 57 -0.34 10.91 14.03
N LEU A 58 -0.78 10.09 13.07
CA LEU A 58 -0.86 10.44 11.66
C LEU A 58 -2.27 10.94 11.38
N ALA A 59 -2.41 12.23 11.12
CA ALA A 59 -3.66 12.83 10.67
C ALA A 59 -3.89 12.57 9.17
N ASN A 60 -5.15 12.64 8.74
CA ASN A 60 -5.56 12.61 7.33
C ASN A 60 -5.08 11.36 6.57
N VAL A 61 -5.04 10.20 7.22
CA VAL A 61 -4.70 8.93 6.58
C VAL A 61 -5.83 8.54 5.64
N SER A 62 -5.48 8.21 4.39
CA SER A 62 -6.44 7.85 3.34
C SER A 62 -7.08 6.49 3.60
N ILE A 63 -8.36 6.35 3.28
CA ILE A 63 -8.99 5.03 3.18
C ILE A 63 -8.97 4.59 1.71
N LEU A 64 -8.55 3.35 1.46
CA LEU A 64 -8.66 2.70 0.16
C LEU A 64 -9.79 1.67 0.19
N GLY A 65 -10.78 1.89 -0.67
CA GLY A 65 -11.93 1.02 -0.86
C GLY A 65 -11.74 0.01 -2.00
N PRO A 66 -12.65 -0.98 -2.10
CA PRO A 66 -13.78 -1.23 -1.21
C PRO A 66 -13.36 -1.76 0.17
N THR A 67 -14.33 -1.93 1.08
CA THR A 67 -14.05 -2.60 2.35
C THR A 67 -13.50 -4.00 2.14
N ARG A 68 -12.63 -4.44 3.04
CA ARG A 68 -12.00 -5.76 3.03
C ARG A 68 -12.54 -6.62 4.17
N LYS A 69 -12.09 -7.87 4.25
CA LYS A 69 -12.40 -8.74 5.37
C LYS A 69 -11.78 -8.22 6.68
N GLU A 70 -10.54 -7.75 6.61
CA GLU A 70 -9.75 -7.31 7.75
C GLU A 70 -9.25 -5.89 7.54
N SER A 71 -9.15 -5.14 8.64
CA SER A 71 -8.55 -3.81 8.61
C SER A 71 -7.03 -3.91 8.58
N GLN A 72 -6.41 -3.06 7.77
CA GLN A 72 -4.96 -3.00 7.61
C GLN A 72 -4.52 -1.56 7.42
N VAL A 73 -3.41 -1.20 8.05
CA VAL A 73 -2.79 0.12 7.93
C VAL A 73 -1.41 -0.06 7.30
N GLU A 74 -1.20 0.60 6.16
CA GLU A 74 0.06 0.58 5.43
C GLU A 74 0.74 1.95 5.59
N ILE A 75 1.95 1.96 6.15
CA ILE A 75 2.74 3.17 6.43
C ILE A 75 4.18 2.99 5.97
N SER A 76 4.95 4.08 5.83
CA SER A 76 6.40 3.96 5.60
C SER A 76 7.16 3.72 6.91
N LEU A 77 8.44 3.34 6.82
CA LEU A 77 9.31 3.23 8.00
C LEU A 77 9.44 4.57 8.73
N THR A 78 9.50 5.67 8.00
CA THR A 78 9.53 7.03 8.58
C THR A 78 8.26 7.31 9.38
N ASP A 79 7.10 6.93 8.84
CA ASP A 79 5.83 7.07 9.55
C ASP A 79 5.78 6.21 10.81
N ALA A 80 6.14 4.92 10.71
CA ALA A 80 6.20 4.01 11.85
C ALA A 80 7.06 4.56 13.00
N ARG A 81 8.27 5.06 12.67
CA ARG A 81 9.15 5.73 13.64
C ARG A 81 8.53 6.98 14.26
N SER A 82 7.83 7.78 13.46
CA SER A 82 7.20 9.04 13.89
C SER A 82 6.11 8.80 14.94
N ILE A 83 5.24 7.80 14.71
CA ILE A 83 4.17 7.44 15.66
C ILE A 83 4.59 6.45 16.73
N GLY A 84 5.81 5.91 16.65
CA GLY A 84 6.37 5.00 17.66
C GLY A 84 5.81 3.60 17.58
N ILE A 85 5.45 3.14 16.38
CA ILE A 85 5.01 1.78 16.12
C ILE A 85 6.17 1.00 15.50
N ASP A 86 6.42 -0.21 16.02
CA ASP A 86 7.38 -1.15 15.44
C ASP A 86 6.68 -2.04 14.40
N ALA A 87 6.38 -1.46 13.24
CA ALA A 87 5.64 -2.12 12.18
C ALA A 87 6.57 -3.00 11.30
N PRO A 88 6.26 -4.30 11.10
CA PRO A 88 7.08 -5.17 10.26
C PRO A 88 6.90 -4.87 8.77
N ILE A 89 7.93 -5.14 7.96
CA ILE A 89 7.85 -5.06 6.49
C ILE A 89 7.18 -6.32 5.95
N ARG A 90 6.00 -6.20 5.34
CA ARG A 90 5.19 -7.34 4.88
C ARG A 90 4.39 -7.06 3.62
N GLU A 91 3.93 -8.12 2.97
CA GLU A 91 2.99 -8.03 1.86
C GLU A 91 1.57 -7.73 2.39
N SER A 92 0.78 -7.01 1.59
CA SER A 92 -0.62 -6.71 1.92
C SER A 92 -1.42 -8.01 2.10
N GLY A 93 -2.08 -8.17 3.25
CA GLY A 93 -2.76 -9.38 3.70
C GLY A 93 -1.99 -10.22 4.74
N ASP A 94 -0.67 -10.03 4.89
CA ASP A 94 0.13 -10.71 5.91
C ASP A 94 0.22 -9.87 7.20
N ILE A 95 -0.89 -9.81 7.93
CA ILE A 95 -1.03 -8.93 9.11
C ILE A 95 -0.95 -9.65 10.45
N LYS A 96 -0.89 -10.98 10.46
CA LYS A 96 -0.86 -11.76 11.69
C LYS A 96 0.37 -11.41 12.52
N ASP A 97 0.22 -11.21 13.83
CA ASP A 97 1.31 -10.85 14.74
C ASP A 97 2.07 -9.59 14.25
N SER A 98 1.38 -8.68 13.54
CA SER A 98 1.89 -7.35 13.22
C SER A 98 1.60 -6.37 14.35
N ALA A 99 2.10 -5.14 14.22
CA ALA A 99 1.84 -4.13 15.23
C ALA A 99 0.38 -3.65 15.22
N GLY A 100 -0.08 -3.17 16.37
CA GLY A 100 -1.38 -2.56 16.57
C GLY A 100 -1.36 -1.03 16.51
N CYS A 101 -2.53 -0.42 16.45
CA CYS A 101 -2.73 1.04 16.57
C CYS A 101 -4.16 1.36 16.95
N THR A 102 -4.43 2.62 17.33
CA THR A 102 -5.80 3.12 17.42
C THR A 102 -6.17 3.90 16.17
N ILE A 103 -7.26 3.53 15.53
CA ILE A 103 -7.85 4.25 14.40
C ILE A 103 -8.99 5.12 14.94
N VAL A 104 -9.02 6.40 14.57
CA VAL A 104 -10.10 7.33 14.96
C VAL A 104 -10.77 7.90 13.73
N GLY A 105 -12.10 7.75 13.69
CA GLY A 105 -13.00 8.33 12.69
C GLY A 105 -13.94 9.36 13.32
N PRO A 106 -14.85 9.94 12.53
CA PRO A 106 -15.75 11.00 13.01
C PRO A 106 -16.81 10.53 14.01
N LYS A 107 -17.13 9.24 14.08
CA LYS A 107 -18.18 8.68 14.95
C LYS A 107 -17.68 7.74 16.03
N GLY A 108 -16.41 7.33 15.98
CA GLY A 108 -15.86 6.38 16.93
C GLY A 108 -14.38 6.11 16.71
N GLN A 109 -13.88 5.13 17.45
CA GLN A 109 -12.50 4.66 17.36
C GLN A 109 -12.46 3.13 17.44
N VAL A 110 -11.41 2.54 16.86
CA VAL A 110 -11.13 1.12 16.86
C VAL A 110 -9.71 0.91 17.34
N GLU A 111 -9.50 0.04 18.32
CA GLU A 111 -8.17 -0.43 18.72
C GLU A 111 -7.85 -1.71 17.94
N LEU A 112 -6.86 -1.63 17.06
CA LEU A 112 -6.31 -2.79 16.36
C LEU A 112 -5.21 -3.40 17.22
N LYS A 113 -5.36 -4.69 17.54
CA LYS A 113 -4.30 -5.48 18.18
C LYS A 113 -3.17 -5.84 17.22
N GLU A 114 -3.54 -6.05 15.95
CA GLU A 114 -2.66 -6.29 14.81
C GLU A 114 -3.29 -5.64 13.57
N GLY A 115 -2.48 -5.35 12.55
CA GLY A 115 -2.94 -4.77 11.29
C GLY A 115 -2.02 -3.70 10.70
N VAL A 116 -0.99 -3.25 11.43
CA VAL A 116 -0.07 -2.20 10.97
C VAL A 116 1.19 -2.80 10.40
N ILE A 117 1.46 -2.49 9.12
CA ILE A 117 2.65 -2.96 8.40
C ILE A 117 3.34 -1.81 7.67
N VAL A 118 4.63 -2.01 7.39
CA VAL A 118 5.30 -1.30 6.31
C VAL A 118 5.13 -2.11 5.03
N ALA A 119 4.59 -1.48 3.99
CA ALA A 119 4.29 -2.18 2.74
C ALA A 119 5.59 -2.66 2.08
N LYS A 120 5.76 -3.97 1.92
CA LYS A 120 6.85 -4.54 1.13
C LYS A 120 6.61 -4.24 -0.34
N ARG A 121 7.59 -3.64 -1.01
CA ARG A 121 7.53 -3.40 -2.46
C ARG A 121 7.21 -4.66 -3.25
N HIS A 122 6.35 -4.50 -4.24
CA HIS A 122 5.85 -5.61 -5.05
C HIS A 122 5.42 -5.12 -6.43
N ILE A 123 5.29 -6.06 -7.37
CA ILE A 123 4.69 -5.83 -8.68
C ILE A 123 3.40 -6.64 -8.74
N HIS A 124 2.28 -5.96 -8.89
CA HIS A 124 1.08 -6.60 -9.44
C HIS A 124 1.31 -6.81 -10.94
N ILE A 125 1.04 -8.01 -11.44
CA ILE A 125 1.19 -8.33 -12.86
C ILE A 125 0.07 -9.26 -13.33
N THR A 126 -0.42 -9.03 -14.55
CA THR A 126 -1.38 -9.94 -15.19
C THR A 126 -0.69 -11.26 -15.57
N PRO A 127 -1.42 -12.39 -15.69
CA PRO A 127 -0.79 -13.64 -16.13
C PRO A 127 -0.24 -13.59 -17.56
N GLU A 128 -0.86 -12.78 -18.42
CA GLU A 128 -0.37 -12.54 -19.78
C GLU A 128 0.99 -11.83 -19.75
N ASP A 129 1.11 -10.73 -19.02
CA ASP A 129 2.39 -10.01 -18.90
C ASP A 129 3.45 -10.85 -18.18
N ALA A 130 3.05 -11.62 -17.15
CA ALA A 130 3.95 -12.54 -16.47
C ALA A 130 4.50 -13.59 -17.44
N MET A 131 3.65 -14.17 -18.29
CA MET A 131 4.06 -15.12 -19.33
C MET A 131 5.01 -14.45 -20.34
N ASN A 132 4.67 -13.25 -20.82
CA ASN A 132 5.46 -12.48 -21.78
C ASN A 132 6.84 -12.10 -21.22
N TYR A 133 6.93 -11.80 -19.92
CA TYR A 133 8.17 -11.45 -19.24
C TYR A 133 8.91 -12.65 -18.64
N GLY A 134 8.35 -13.86 -18.74
CA GLY A 134 8.91 -15.08 -18.16
C GLY A 134 8.99 -15.04 -16.63
N LEU A 135 8.06 -14.33 -15.98
CA LEU A 135 7.99 -14.15 -14.53
C LEU A 135 6.99 -15.13 -13.90
N LYS A 136 7.23 -15.47 -12.63
CA LYS A 136 6.37 -16.37 -11.85
C LYS A 136 5.81 -15.67 -10.61
N ASP A 137 4.65 -16.15 -10.15
CA ASP A 137 4.09 -15.70 -8.87
C ASP A 137 5.08 -15.96 -7.73
N LYS A 138 5.24 -14.96 -6.84
CA LYS A 138 6.17 -14.94 -5.71
C LYS A 138 7.66 -14.96 -6.06
N GLU A 139 8.00 -14.83 -7.34
CA GLU A 139 9.38 -14.59 -7.74
C GLU A 139 9.87 -13.26 -7.15
N VAL A 140 11.14 -13.22 -6.76
CA VAL A 140 11.78 -12.02 -6.23
C VAL A 140 12.76 -11.49 -7.27
N VAL A 141 12.51 -10.27 -7.73
CA VAL A 141 13.28 -9.62 -8.79
C VAL A 141 13.94 -8.34 -8.30
N SER A 142 14.78 -7.75 -9.16
CA SER A 142 15.22 -6.38 -9.00
C SER A 142 14.56 -5.48 -10.04
N VAL A 143 14.31 -4.23 -9.69
CA VAL A 143 13.78 -3.22 -10.63
C VAL A 143 14.72 -2.03 -10.67
N LYS A 144 15.21 -1.74 -11.87
CA LYS A 144 15.95 -0.51 -12.16
C LYS A 144 14.97 0.63 -12.41
N ILE A 145 15.14 1.74 -11.71
CA ILE A 145 14.37 2.97 -11.90
C ILE A 145 15.37 4.06 -12.25
N ASP A 146 15.31 4.55 -13.49
CA ASP A 146 16.15 5.65 -13.95
C ASP A 146 15.44 6.99 -13.72
N THR A 147 16.08 7.86 -12.95
CA THR A 147 15.69 9.25 -12.69
C THR A 147 16.91 10.18 -12.83
N ASP A 148 16.67 11.46 -13.10
CA ASP A 148 17.73 12.44 -13.43
C ASP A 148 18.88 12.49 -12.42
N GLN A 149 18.59 12.32 -11.13
CA GLN A 149 19.59 12.49 -10.06
C GLN A 149 19.70 11.30 -9.10
N ARG A 150 18.69 10.42 -9.04
CA ARG A 150 18.60 9.37 -8.01
C ARG A 150 18.23 8.00 -8.60
N SER A 151 18.75 7.71 -9.79
CA SER A 151 18.60 6.38 -10.41
C SER A 151 19.01 5.28 -9.43
N THR A 152 18.19 4.24 -9.31
CA THR A 152 18.38 3.18 -8.30
C THR A 152 18.00 1.81 -8.85
N ILE A 153 18.49 0.77 -8.19
CA ILE A 153 18.02 -0.60 -8.36
C ILE A 153 17.44 -1.05 -7.01
N LEU A 154 16.15 -1.33 -6.99
CA LEU A 154 15.48 -1.91 -5.83
C LEU A 154 15.47 -3.43 -5.98
N GLY A 155 16.17 -4.15 -5.10
CA GLY A 155 16.11 -5.62 -5.02
C GLY A 155 14.83 -6.11 -4.35
N ASP A 156 14.71 -7.37 -3.92
CA ASP A 156 13.60 -7.84 -3.06
C ASP A 156 12.16 -7.49 -3.50
N VAL A 157 11.92 -7.29 -4.80
CA VAL A 157 10.60 -6.93 -5.34
C VAL A 157 9.81 -8.20 -5.60
N VAL A 158 8.72 -8.40 -4.88
CA VAL A 158 7.90 -9.61 -5.02
C VAL A 158 6.96 -9.48 -6.21
N ILE A 159 6.97 -10.46 -7.11
CA ILE A 159 5.98 -10.57 -8.18
C ILE A 159 4.69 -11.18 -7.63
N ARG A 160 3.55 -10.56 -7.92
CA ARG A 160 2.21 -11.03 -7.54
C ARG A 160 1.35 -11.17 -8.80
N VAL A 161 1.17 -12.40 -9.26
CA VAL A 161 0.43 -12.70 -10.49
C VAL A 161 -1.04 -12.95 -10.17
N ARG A 162 -1.94 -12.09 -10.64
CA ARG A 162 -3.39 -12.32 -10.51
C ARG A 162 -4.17 -11.78 -11.71
N ASN A 163 -5.31 -12.43 -11.99
CA ASN A 163 -6.21 -12.07 -13.10
C ASN A 163 -6.94 -10.75 -12.88
N ASP A 164 -7.10 -10.33 -11.62
CA ASP A 164 -7.87 -9.14 -11.23
C ASP A 164 -6.98 -7.91 -10.96
N PHE A 165 -5.74 -7.95 -11.46
CA PHE A 165 -4.76 -6.87 -11.32
C PHE A 165 -4.50 -6.13 -12.63
N SER A 166 -4.01 -4.91 -12.50
CA SER A 166 -3.30 -4.19 -13.56
C SER A 166 -1.80 -4.23 -13.28
N SER A 167 -0.98 -4.35 -14.32
CA SER A 167 0.47 -4.45 -14.18
C SER A 167 1.10 -3.14 -13.69
N ALA A 168 1.55 -3.10 -12.44
CA ALA A 168 2.23 -1.95 -11.82
C ALA A 168 3.11 -2.37 -10.63
N MET A 169 4.24 -1.70 -10.45
CA MET A 169 5.08 -1.77 -9.26
C MET A 169 4.58 -0.78 -8.22
N HIS A 170 4.42 -1.23 -6.99
CA HIS A 170 4.04 -0.39 -5.85
C HIS A 170 5.23 -0.29 -4.89
N ILE A 171 5.60 0.94 -4.54
CA ILE A 171 6.61 1.29 -3.54
C ILE A 171 6.04 2.29 -2.55
N ASP A 172 6.58 2.37 -1.34
CA ASP A 172 6.15 3.38 -0.37
C ASP A 172 6.77 4.76 -0.66
N THR A 173 6.38 5.77 0.11
CA THR A 173 6.91 7.14 -0.03
C THR A 173 8.40 7.27 0.30
N ASP A 174 8.93 6.47 1.23
CA ASP A 174 10.35 6.52 1.58
C ASP A 174 11.18 5.99 0.41
N GLU A 175 10.75 4.89 -0.19
CA GLU A 175 11.36 4.29 -1.38
C GLU A 175 11.24 5.20 -2.61
N GLY A 176 10.07 5.78 -2.85
CA GLY A 176 9.85 6.72 -3.94
C GLY A 176 10.73 7.97 -3.82
N ASN A 177 10.85 8.54 -2.62
CA ASN A 177 11.72 9.66 -2.35
C ASN A 177 13.21 9.30 -2.51
N ALA A 178 13.61 8.09 -2.09
CA ALA A 178 14.98 7.60 -2.24
C ALA A 178 15.37 7.44 -3.72
N ALA A 179 14.43 7.03 -4.57
CA ALA A 179 14.59 6.87 -6.01
C ALA A 179 14.36 8.16 -6.81
N GLY A 180 13.88 9.24 -6.18
CA GLY A 180 13.54 10.49 -6.86
C GLY A 180 12.35 10.37 -7.82
N VAL A 181 11.42 9.45 -7.54
CA VAL A 181 10.25 9.20 -8.38
C VAL A 181 9.30 10.41 -8.32
N SER A 182 8.94 10.95 -9.48
CA SER A 182 7.94 12.01 -9.61
C SER A 182 7.17 11.86 -10.93
N GLY A 183 5.88 12.22 -10.92
CA GLY A 183 5.02 12.08 -12.10
C GLY A 183 4.87 10.62 -12.56
N VAL A 184 4.80 10.41 -13.88
CA VAL A 184 4.74 9.07 -14.47
C VAL A 184 6.15 8.55 -14.63
N GLN A 185 6.49 7.50 -13.86
CA GLN A 185 7.79 6.85 -13.89
C GLN A 185 7.64 5.38 -14.26
N TYR A 186 8.58 4.88 -15.04
CA TYR A 186 8.69 3.45 -15.35
C TYR A 186 10.00 2.88 -14.80
N GLY A 187 9.97 1.59 -14.49
CA GLY A 187 11.13 0.79 -14.14
C GLY A 187 11.31 -0.37 -15.12
N ILE A 188 12.50 -0.96 -15.09
CA ILE A 188 12.87 -2.15 -15.86
C ILE A 188 13.11 -3.31 -14.90
N ILE A 189 12.35 -4.38 -15.07
CA ILE A 189 12.52 -5.62 -14.29
C ILE A 189 13.79 -6.33 -14.82
N LEU A 190 14.71 -6.62 -13.91
CA LEU A 190 16.00 -7.28 -14.17
C LEU A 190 15.91 -8.79 -13.91
#